data_AF-A0A659UGG5-F1
#
_entry.id   AF-A0A659UGG5-F1
#
_cell.length_a   1.000
_cell.length_b   1.000
_cell.length_c   1.000
_cell.angle_alpha   90.00
_cell.angle_beta   90.00
_cell.angle_gamma   90.00
#
_symmetry.space_group_name_H-M   'P 1'
#
loop_
_entity.id
_entity.type
_entity.pdbx_description
1 polymer ?
#
loop_
_entity_poly.entity_id
_entity_poly.type
_entity_poly.pdbx_seq_one_letter_code
_entity_poly.pdbx_strand_id
1 'polypeptide(L)'
;LSTDGEEQLTDSMKMFRMGLEGGKPAKGQVGVQPEWFYKGNGTMAVAPGAALMSPAFAKDAGEEPEVAGIYVIGDDGAPFRVGFTLSNEFSDHVTER
;
A
#
# COMPACT_ATOMS: atom_id res chain seq x y z
N LEU A 1 -21.67 9.66 34.29
CA LEU A 1 -21.66 10.00 32.86
C LEU A 1 -20.66 9.07 32.21
N SER A 2 -21.14 8.19 31.35
CA SER A 2 -20.47 7.01 30.82
C SER A 2 -19.14 7.34 30.14
N THR A 3 -18.10 6.59 30.46
CA THR A 3 -16.80 6.59 29.78
C THR A 3 -16.86 5.63 28.60
N ASP A 4 -17.71 5.91 27.61
CA ASP A 4 -17.80 5.14 26.37
C ASP A 4 -17.33 6.01 25.20
N GLY A 5 -16.04 6.38 25.26
CA GLY A 5 -15.34 7.16 24.22
C GLY A 5 -14.49 6.30 23.29
N GLU A 6 -14.70 4.99 23.28
CA GLU A 6 -14.22 4.14 22.18
C GLU A 6 -15.23 4.24 21.04
N GLU A 7 -15.20 5.37 20.33
CA GLU A 7 -15.66 5.38 18.94
C GLU A 7 -15.02 4.17 18.26
N GLN A 8 -15.84 3.23 17.80
CA GLN A 8 -15.40 1.98 17.19
C GLN A 8 -14.44 2.33 16.05
N LEU A 9 -13.14 2.25 16.32
CA LEU A 9 -12.12 2.49 15.31
C LEU A 9 -12.42 1.55 14.14
N THR A 10 -12.51 2.13 12.94
CA THR A 10 -12.56 1.34 11.71
C THR A 10 -11.34 0.42 11.69
N ASP A 11 -11.46 -0.73 11.03
CA ASP A 11 -10.37 -1.70 11.01
C ASP A 11 -9.09 -1.10 10.40
N SER A 12 -9.22 -0.19 9.43
CA SER A 12 -8.09 0.61 8.90
C SER A 12 -7.42 1.47 9.97
N MET A 13 -8.18 2.14 10.84
CA MET A 13 -7.62 2.95 11.93
C MET A 13 -6.93 2.10 13.00
N LYS A 14 -7.44 0.90 13.27
CA LYS A 14 -6.76 -0.06 14.17
C LYS A 14 -5.45 -0.55 13.55
N MET A 15 -5.46 -0.91 12.27
CA MET A 15 -4.28 -1.35 11.53
C MET A 15 -3.20 -0.26 11.48
N PHE A 16 -3.60 0.98 11.18
CA PHE A 16 -2.69 2.13 11.16
C PHE A 16 -2.03 2.36 12.53
N ARG A 17 -2.81 2.32 13.62
CA ARG A 17 -2.27 2.45 15.00
C ARG A 17 -1.31 1.32 15.35
N MET A 18 -1.65 0.07 15.01
CA MET A 18 -0.75 -1.07 15.20
C MET A 18 0.58 -0.85 14.46
N GLY A 19 0.52 -0.35 13.21
CA GLY A 19 1.70 0.01 12.43
C GLY A 19 2.59 1.05 13.10
N LEU A 20 2.00 2.11 13.68
CA LEU A 20 2.74 3.14 14.41
C LEU A 20 3.40 2.60 15.68
N GLU A 21 2.68 1.79 16.45
CA GLU A 21 3.12 1.30 17.75
C GLU A 21 4.16 0.17 17.64
N GLY A 22 3.97 -0.75 16.70
CA GLY A 22 4.76 -1.99 16.60
C GLY A 22 5.36 -2.26 15.22
N GLY A 23 5.28 -1.33 14.27
CA GLY A 23 5.83 -1.50 12.92
C GLY A 23 7.35 -1.41 12.84
N LYS A 24 8.03 -0.94 13.89
CA LYS A 24 9.50 -0.85 14.00
C LYS A 24 10.01 -1.64 15.20
N PRO A 25 9.89 -2.98 15.20
CA PRO A 25 10.30 -3.82 16.33
C PRO A 25 11.82 -3.78 16.55
N ALA A 26 12.25 -3.95 17.80
CA ALA A 26 13.65 -4.12 18.13
C ALA A 26 14.21 -5.44 17.56
N LYS A 27 15.54 -5.54 17.46
CA LYS A 27 16.21 -6.76 16.97
C LYS A 27 15.74 -8.00 17.75
N GLY A 28 15.27 -9.01 17.02
CA GLY A 28 14.81 -10.28 17.59
C GLY A 28 13.37 -10.27 18.09
N GLN A 29 12.62 -9.18 17.90
CA GLN A 29 11.19 -9.10 18.20
C GLN A 29 10.36 -9.18 16.91
N VAL A 30 9.18 -9.77 17.01
CA VAL A 30 8.21 -9.83 15.90
C VAL A 30 7.47 -8.50 15.83
N GLY A 31 7.40 -7.91 14.64
CA GLY A 31 6.63 -6.69 14.38
C GLY A 31 5.14 -6.98 14.18
N VAL A 32 4.34 -5.94 14.10
CA VAL A 32 2.93 -6.08 13.73
C VAL A 32 2.75 -6.52 12.29
N GLN A 33 1.57 -7.05 11.98
CA GLN A 33 1.17 -7.42 10.61
C GLN A 33 1.19 -6.18 9.70
N PRO A 34 1.93 -6.19 8.57
CA PRO A 34 1.83 -5.14 7.57
C PRO A 34 0.46 -5.15 6.88
N GLU A 35 0.06 -3.99 6.39
CA GLU A 35 -1.07 -3.85 5.49
C GLU A 35 -0.70 -4.35 4.09
N TRP A 36 -1.63 -5.06 3.45
CA TRP A 36 -1.47 -5.56 2.08
C TRP A 36 -2.70 -5.18 1.27
N PHE A 37 -2.46 -4.56 0.12
CA PHE A 37 -3.47 -4.29 -0.88
C PHE A 37 -3.01 -4.84 -2.24
N TYR A 38 -3.96 -5.00 -3.16
CA TYR A 38 -3.71 -5.52 -4.50
C TYR A 38 -4.26 -4.54 -5.55
N LYS A 39 -3.38 -3.92 -6.33
CA LYS A 39 -3.73 -2.96 -7.39
C LYS A 39 -4.10 -3.61 -8.74
N GLY A 40 -4.31 -4.93 -8.76
CA GLY A 40 -4.72 -5.64 -9.97
C GLY A 40 -3.56 -6.32 -10.70
N ASN A 41 -3.81 -6.68 -11.95
CA ASN A 41 -2.94 -7.51 -12.79
C ASN A 41 -1.87 -6.70 -13.56
N GLY A 42 -1.64 -5.44 -13.19
CA GLY A 42 -0.63 -4.58 -13.80
C GLY A 42 -1.07 -3.80 -15.04
N THR A 43 -2.33 -3.90 -15.48
CA THR A 43 -2.82 -3.11 -16.63
C THR A 43 -2.80 -1.59 -16.40
N MET A 44 -2.67 -1.16 -15.15
CA MET A 44 -2.58 0.26 -14.75
C MET A 44 -1.13 0.77 -14.69
N ALA A 45 -0.13 -0.10 -14.85
CA ALA A 45 1.26 0.31 -14.85
C ALA A 45 1.58 1.13 -16.11
N VAL A 46 2.27 2.25 -15.92
CA VAL A 46 2.74 3.11 -17.00
C VAL A 46 4.25 3.27 -16.94
N ALA A 47 4.88 3.52 -18.09
CA ALA A 47 6.31 3.74 -18.15
C ALA A 47 6.70 5.06 -17.44
N PRO A 48 7.92 5.16 -16.88
CA PRO A 48 8.43 6.40 -16.33
C PRO A 48 8.32 7.57 -17.33
N GLY A 49 7.79 8.70 -16.88
CA GLY A 49 7.60 9.91 -17.69
C GLY A 49 6.38 9.87 -18.64
N ALA A 50 5.63 8.78 -18.70
CA ALA A 50 4.35 8.73 -19.40
C ALA A 50 3.26 9.47 -18.61
N ALA A 51 2.18 9.86 -19.30
CA ALA A 51 1.06 10.53 -18.67
C ALA A 51 0.32 9.59 -17.70
N LEU A 52 0.04 10.09 -16.48
CA LEU A 52 -0.86 9.45 -15.53
C LEU A 52 -2.30 9.87 -15.86
N MET A 53 -3.14 8.90 -16.20
CA MET A 53 -4.54 9.14 -16.56
C MET A 53 -5.43 8.93 -15.35
N SER A 54 -5.97 10.02 -14.81
CA SER A 54 -7.02 9.94 -13.79
C SER A 54 -8.39 9.76 -14.45
N PRO A 55 -9.18 8.74 -14.08
CA PRO A 55 -10.51 8.54 -14.65
C PRO A 55 -11.45 9.66 -14.20
N ALA A 56 -12.45 10.00 -15.03
CA ALA A 56 -13.32 11.16 -14.80
C ALA A 56 -14.16 11.11 -13.50
N PHE A 57 -14.28 9.92 -12.88
CA PHE A 57 -14.98 9.74 -11.61
C PHE A 57 -14.05 9.76 -10.38
N ALA A 58 -12.72 9.77 -10.59
CA ALA A 58 -11.78 9.89 -9.49
C ALA A 58 -11.96 11.24 -8.80
N LYS A 59 -11.86 11.21 -7.47
CA LYS A 59 -12.02 12.39 -6.62
C LYS A 59 -10.67 13.00 -6.23
N ASP A 60 -9.60 12.25 -6.42
CA ASP A 60 -8.22 12.67 -6.14
C ASP A 60 -7.24 12.03 -7.15
N ALA A 61 -6.02 12.53 -7.16
CA ALA A 61 -4.91 12.13 -8.03
C ALA A 61 -3.60 12.19 -7.22
N GLY A 62 -3.59 11.47 -6.09
CA GLY A 62 -2.48 11.42 -5.17
C GLY A 62 -1.29 10.67 -5.74
N GLU A 63 -0.09 11.26 -5.66
CA GLU A 63 1.16 10.57 -5.95
C GLU A 63 1.83 10.12 -4.64
N GLU A 64 2.19 8.85 -4.56
CA GLU A 64 2.90 8.23 -3.44
C GLU A 64 4.18 7.55 -3.97
N PRO A 65 5.33 8.26 -4.00
CA PRO A 65 6.58 7.69 -4.48
C PRO A 65 7.11 6.60 -3.53
N GLU A 66 7.31 5.40 -4.05
CA GLU A 66 7.70 4.21 -3.29
C GLU A 66 8.90 3.46 -3.89
N VAL A 67 9.49 2.56 -3.10
CA VAL A 67 10.45 1.56 -3.59
C VAL A 67 9.70 0.28 -3.97
N ALA A 68 9.69 -0.05 -5.26
CA ALA A 68 9.06 -1.27 -5.76
C ALA A 68 10.07 -2.42 -5.91
N GLY A 69 9.71 -3.60 -5.40
CA GLY A 69 10.39 -4.86 -5.68
C GLY A 69 9.83 -5.50 -6.95
N ILE A 70 10.69 -5.78 -7.93
CA ILE A 70 10.29 -6.38 -9.21
C ILE A 70 10.66 -7.85 -9.25
N TYR A 71 9.67 -8.68 -9.57
CA TYR A 71 9.79 -10.12 -9.71
C TYR A 71 9.23 -10.58 -11.05
N VAL A 72 9.84 -11.60 -11.63
CA VAL A 72 9.30 -12.37 -12.75
C VAL A 72 8.90 -13.74 -12.21
N ILE A 73 7.67 -14.16 -12.47
CA ILE A 73 7.19 -15.48 -12.06
C ILE A 73 7.45 -16.45 -13.21
N GLY A 74 8.22 -17.51 -12.96
CA GLY A 74 8.50 -18.56 -13.93
C GLY A 74 7.28 -19.41 -14.24
N ASP A 75 7.33 -20.20 -15.32
CA ASP A 75 6.23 -21.08 -15.75
C ASP A 75 5.87 -22.15 -14.69
N ASP A 76 6.79 -22.45 -13.77
CA ASP A 76 6.62 -23.34 -12.62
C ASP A 76 6.10 -22.62 -11.35
N GLY A 77 5.83 -21.32 -11.44
CA GLY A 77 5.38 -20.48 -10.33
C GLY A 77 6.52 -19.97 -9.44
N ALA A 78 7.79 -20.27 -9.74
CA ALA A 78 8.91 -19.78 -8.94
C ALA A 78 9.11 -18.27 -9.14
N PRO A 79 9.16 -17.46 -8.07
CA PRO A 79 9.43 -16.03 -8.19
C PRO A 79 10.93 -15.76 -8.32
N PHE A 80 11.32 -15.06 -9.38
CA PHE A 80 12.69 -14.60 -9.62
C PHE A 80 12.77 -13.10 -9.42
N ARG A 81 13.57 -12.66 -8.44
CA ARG A 81 13.76 -11.25 -8.16
C ARG A 81 14.66 -10.62 -9.21
N VAL A 82 14.15 -9.59 -9.90
CA VAL A 82 14.91 -8.78 -10.85
C VAL A 82 15.70 -7.71 -10.11
N GLY A 83 15.06 -7.00 -9.18
CA GLY A 83 15.69 -5.89 -8.48
C GLY A 83 14.72 -4.97 -7.77
N PHE A 84 15.16 -3.73 -7.54
CA PHE A 84 14.36 -2.64 -7.02
C PHE A 84 14.32 -1.48 -8.01
N THR A 85 13.23 -0.73 -8.00
CA THR A 85 13.09 0.54 -8.73
C THR A 85 12.26 1.51 -7.90
N LEU A 86 12.26 2.78 -8.27
CA LEU A 86 11.24 3.71 -7.82
C LEU A 86 9.95 3.46 -8.60
N SER A 87 8.82 3.56 -7.90
CA SER A 87 7.47 3.51 -8.47
C SER A 87 6.67 4.67 -7.89
N ASN A 88 5.61 5.07 -8.60
CA ASN A 88 4.58 5.92 -8.02
C ASN A 88 3.35 5.05 -7.79
N GLU A 89 2.95 4.96 -6.52
CA GLU A 89 1.65 4.45 -6.17
C GLU A 89 0.61 5.57 -6.33
N PHE A 90 0.03 5.66 -7.54
CA PHE A 90 -1.02 6.65 -7.82
C PHE A 90 -2.35 6.20 -7.21
N SER A 91 -2.97 7.06 -6.41
CA SER A 91 -4.07 6.71 -5.49
C SER A 91 -5.15 7.79 -5.46
N ASP A 92 -6.41 7.38 -5.27
CA ASP A 92 -7.52 8.29 -4.96
C ASP A 92 -7.79 8.22 -3.46
N HIS A 93 -7.06 9.03 -2.69
CA HIS A 93 -7.14 9.00 -1.22
C HIS A 93 -8.51 9.36 -0.68
N VAL A 94 -9.34 10.07 -1.45
CA VAL A 94 -10.70 10.41 -1.03
C VAL A 94 -11.59 9.17 -1.09
N THR A 95 -11.35 8.27 -2.04
CA THR A 95 -12.08 7.00 -2.14
C THR A 95 -11.54 5.94 -1.16
N GLU A 96 -10.27 6.01 -0.78
CA GLU A 96 -9.63 5.07 0.17
C GLU A 96 -9.97 5.32 1.65
N ARG A 97 -10.49 6.51 1.99
CA ARG A 97 -10.86 6.90 3.36
C ARG A 97 -12.11 6.20 3.92
#